data_AF-A0A101CW95-F1
#
_entry.id   AF-A0A101CW95-F1
#
_cell.length_a   1.000
_cell.length_b   1.000
_cell.length_c   1.000
_cell.angle_alpha   90.00
_cell.angle_beta   90.00
_cell.angle_gamma   90.00
#
_symmetry.space_group_name_H-M   'P 1'
#
loop_
_entity.id
_entity.type
_entity.pdbx_description
1 polymer ?
#
loop_
_entity_poly.entity_id
_entity_poly.type
_entity_poly.pdbx_seq_one_letter_code
_entity_poly.pdbx_strand_id
1 'polypeptide(L)'
;MKKIIILSLIIIIILYTFKQLIYNPYKWKKAINTPEHKLQLGSFIFSKQRGPNGSQSIENKYFVFKVIEINGDYVRLSVIRQLSQKNKLLQSDFSTTKEAYKDLKQIIKSLTITPIVREDLYKEGASYTINDYLLGKYPSLAKSRYYYEDLAENQKNLPVPTDGYEKQEYFSMLYSKEEIIKNAELVPWILKNSPNPELAPGLSKNIDLILN
;
A
#
# COMPACT_ATOMS: atom_id res chain seq x y z
N MET A 1 -9.09 23.06 42.98
CA MET A 1 -9.75 22.22 41.96
C MET A 1 -9.41 22.62 40.53
N LYS A 2 -9.72 23.85 40.06
CA LYS A 2 -9.41 24.29 38.67
C LYS A 2 -7.93 24.15 38.27
N LYS A 3 -6.98 24.53 39.15
CA LYS A 3 -5.54 24.40 38.89
C LYS A 3 -5.07 22.96 38.69
N ILE A 4 -5.66 22.00 39.42
CA ILE A 4 -5.33 20.57 39.32
C ILE A 4 -5.84 20.00 37.99
N ILE A 5 -7.06 20.36 37.59
CA ILE A 5 -7.65 19.94 36.30
C ILE A 5 -6.81 20.47 35.12
N ILE A 6 -6.39 21.74 35.17
CA ILE A 6 -5.54 22.35 34.14
C ILE A 6 -4.18 21.64 34.07
N LEU A 7 -3.55 21.37 35.22
CA LEU A 7 -2.28 20.66 35.28
C LEU A 7 -2.39 19.24 34.69
N SER A 8 -3.46 18.50 35.04
CA SER A 8 -3.72 17.17 34.47
C SER A 8 -3.93 17.21 32.95
N LEU A 9 -4.64 18.21 32.43
CA LEU A 9 -4.84 18.38 30.99
C LEU A 9 -3.51 18.64 30.27
N ILE A 10 -2.65 19.49 30.84
CA ILE A 10 -1.32 19.77 30.29
C ILE A 10 -0.47 18.50 30.26
N ILE A 11 -0.48 17.70 31.33
CA ILE A 11 0.25 16.42 31.38
C ILE A 11 -0.24 15.48 30.29
N ILE A 12 -1.56 15.37 30.08
CA ILE A 12 -2.14 14.51 29.02
C ILE A 12 -1.68 14.98 27.63
N ILE A 13 -1.67 16.29 27.38
CA ILE A 13 -1.21 16.85 26.10
C ILE A 13 0.28 16.53 25.89
N ILE A 14 1.12 16.72 26.90
CA ILE A 14 2.56 16.41 26.84
C ILE A 14 2.79 14.92 26.56
N LEU A 15 2.08 14.03 27.25
CA LEU A 15 2.19 12.59 27.02
C LEU A 15 1.74 12.20 25.61
N TYR A 16 0.67 12.84 25.11
CA TYR A 16 0.17 12.61 23.77
C TYR A 16 1.17 13.08 22.70
N THR A 17 1.73 14.29 22.83
CA THR A 17 2.71 14.83 21.89
C THR A 17 4.01 14.04 21.93
N PHE A 18 4.51 13.66 23.12
CA PHE A 18 5.68 12.80 23.27
C PHE A 18 5.46 11.45 22.57
N LYS A 19 4.29 10.82 22.78
CA LYS A 19 3.96 9.55 22.14
C LYS A 19 3.99 9.66 20.62
N GLN A 20 3.41 10.72 20.06
CA GLN A 20 3.30 10.88 18.61
C GLN A 20 4.59 11.35 17.94
N LEU A 21 5.30 12.32 18.51
CA LEU A 21 6.44 12.94 17.87
C LEU A 21 7.78 12.24 18.17
N ILE A 22 7.87 11.49 19.27
CA ILE A 22 9.14 10.89 19.72
C ILE A 22 9.03 9.37 19.75
N TYR A 23 8.10 8.82 20.54
CA TYR A 23 8.04 7.37 20.78
C TYR A 23 7.69 6.56 19.52
N ASN A 24 6.64 6.97 18.79
CA ASN A 24 6.20 6.27 17.59
C ASN A 24 7.28 6.27 16.47
N PRO A 25 7.89 7.41 16.10
CA PRO A 25 8.99 7.43 15.13
C PRO A 25 10.20 6.61 15.59
N TYR A 26 10.56 6.66 16.88
CA TYR A 26 11.66 5.86 17.41
C TYR A 26 11.40 4.35 17.27
N LYS A 27 10.20 3.89 17.65
CA LYS A 27 9.81 2.48 17.53
C LYS A 27 9.79 2.03 16.08
N TRP A 28 9.30 2.88 15.17
CA TRP A 28 9.34 2.61 13.73
C TRP A 28 10.76 2.45 13.22
N LYS A 29 11.63 3.43 13.49
CA LYS A 29 13.04 3.39 13.10
C LYS A 29 13.75 2.15 13.64
N LYS A 30 13.41 1.69 14.84
CA LYS A 30 13.94 0.44 15.38
C LYS A 30 13.39 -0.78 14.61
N ALA A 31 12.09 -0.83 14.37
CA ALA A 31 11.44 -1.94 13.69
C ALA A 31 11.93 -2.09 12.24
N ILE A 32 11.96 -1.02 11.44
CA ILE A 32 12.35 -1.05 10.02
C ILE A 32 13.80 -1.51 9.78
N ASN A 33 14.63 -1.53 10.81
CA ASN A 33 16.02 -2.03 10.71
C ASN A 33 16.14 -3.53 11.04
N THR A 34 15.05 -4.20 11.42
CA THR A 34 15.01 -5.65 11.67
C THR A 34 14.74 -6.43 10.38
N PRO A 35 15.28 -7.65 10.20
CA PRO A 35 15.02 -8.47 9.03
C PRO A 35 13.53 -8.73 8.76
N GLU A 36 12.69 -8.74 9.79
CA GLU A 36 11.26 -9.03 9.69
C GLU A 36 10.43 -7.88 9.09
N HIS A 37 10.94 -6.65 9.23
CA HIS A 37 10.20 -5.43 8.89
C HIS A 37 10.96 -4.52 7.93
N LYS A 38 12.23 -4.79 7.62
CA LYS A 38 13.03 -3.99 6.70
C LYS A 38 12.39 -3.96 5.32
N LEU A 39 12.24 -2.76 4.77
CA LEU A 39 11.76 -2.59 3.42
C LEU A 39 12.68 -3.31 2.42
N GLN A 40 12.11 -4.23 1.66
CA GLN A 40 12.78 -4.98 0.59
C GLN A 40 11.81 -5.32 -0.53
N LEU A 41 12.33 -5.81 -1.65
CA LEU A 41 11.51 -6.34 -2.73
C LEU A 41 10.66 -7.49 -2.20
N GLY A 42 9.37 -7.48 -2.53
CA GLY A 42 8.43 -8.47 -2.04
C GLY A 42 7.91 -8.23 -0.61
N SER A 43 8.31 -7.18 0.10
CA SER A 43 7.68 -6.85 1.38
C SER A 43 6.18 -6.57 1.22
N PHE A 44 5.41 -6.86 2.26
CA PHE A 44 4.03 -6.44 2.40
C PHE A 44 3.95 -5.15 3.22
N ILE A 45 3.33 -4.11 2.69
CA ILE A 45 3.13 -2.84 3.41
C ILE A 45 1.66 -2.68 3.78
N PHE A 46 1.40 -2.58 5.08
CA PHE A 46 0.08 -2.35 5.63
C PHE A 46 -0.06 -0.86 5.94
N SER A 47 -1.09 -0.22 5.37
CA SER A 47 -1.32 1.22 5.51
C SER A 47 -2.76 1.53 5.88
N LYS A 48 -2.95 2.64 6.59
CA LYS A 48 -4.26 3.20 6.91
C LYS A 48 -4.32 4.67 6.49
N GLN A 49 -5.47 5.07 5.95
CA GLN A 49 -5.75 6.44 5.56
C GLN A 49 -7.12 6.85 6.07
N ARG A 50 -7.24 8.05 6.64
CA ARG A 50 -8.55 8.66 6.89
C ARG A 50 -9.01 9.38 5.63
N GLY A 51 -10.24 9.13 5.22
CA GLY A 51 -10.81 9.81 4.08
C GLY A 51 -12.33 9.86 4.13
N PRO A 52 -12.94 10.71 3.30
CA PRO A 52 -14.39 10.73 3.14
C PRO A 52 -14.87 9.39 2.56
N ASN A 53 -16.05 8.96 3.00
CA ASN A 53 -16.73 7.76 2.49
C ASN A 53 -17.80 8.08 1.42
N GLY A 54 -17.76 9.28 0.84
CA GLY A 54 -18.80 9.77 -0.08
C GLY A 54 -19.97 10.47 0.63
N SER A 55 -19.95 10.53 1.97
CA SER A 55 -20.83 11.35 2.82
C SER A 55 -19.97 12.31 3.68
N GLN A 56 -20.60 13.09 4.57
CA GLN A 56 -19.91 13.96 5.53
C GLN A 56 -19.14 13.18 6.63
N SER A 57 -19.23 11.85 6.64
CA SER A 57 -18.50 10.98 7.57
C SER A 57 -17.09 10.65 7.09
N ILE A 58 -16.15 10.64 8.03
CA ILE A 58 -14.76 10.23 7.82
C ILE A 58 -14.63 8.77 8.25
N GLU A 59 -14.07 7.95 7.36
CA GLU A 59 -13.77 6.55 7.65
C GLU A 59 -12.28 6.25 7.46
N ASN A 60 -11.82 5.18 8.14
CA ASN A 60 -10.50 4.64 7.91
C ASN A 60 -10.57 3.67 6.72
N LYS A 61 -9.81 3.96 5.67
CA LYS A 61 -9.53 3.05 4.56
C LYS A 61 -8.25 2.28 4.86
N TYR A 62 -8.30 0.96 4.70
CA TYR A 62 -7.18 0.06 4.98
C TYR A 62 -6.64 -0.53 3.68
N PHE A 63 -5.33 -0.48 3.49
CA PHE A 63 -4.66 -0.95 2.29
C PHE A 63 -3.55 -1.92 2.64
N VAL A 64 -3.41 -2.95 1.82
CA VAL A 64 -2.29 -3.88 1.88
C VAL A 64 -1.61 -3.87 0.52
N PHE A 65 -0.32 -3.58 0.50
CA PHE A 65 0.47 -3.49 -0.70
C PHE A 65 1.55 -4.56 -0.73
N LYS A 66 1.95 -4.97 -1.93
CA LYS A 66 3.18 -5.70 -2.22
C LYS A 66 4.19 -4.73 -2.82
N VAL A 67 5.44 -4.78 -2.34
CA VAL A 67 6.56 -4.09 -2.98
C VAL A 67 6.98 -4.89 -4.21
N ILE A 68 6.77 -4.33 -5.40
CA ILE A 68 7.03 -5.02 -6.69
C ILE A 68 8.27 -4.49 -7.41
N GLU A 69 8.77 -3.31 -7.03
CA GLU A 69 10.00 -2.74 -7.57
C GLU A 69 10.62 -1.78 -6.53
N ILE A 70 11.95 -1.78 -6.44
CA ILE A 70 12.73 -0.76 -5.73
C ILE A 70 13.82 -0.28 -6.68
N ASN A 71 13.73 0.97 -7.14
CA ASN A 71 14.71 1.61 -8.03
C ASN A 71 15.16 2.95 -7.43
N GLY A 72 16.33 2.97 -6.80
CA GLY A 72 16.82 4.16 -6.07
C GLY A 72 15.88 4.54 -4.91
N ASP A 73 15.33 5.75 -4.95
CA ASP A 73 14.30 6.22 -4.01
C ASP A 73 12.87 5.82 -4.42
N TYR A 74 12.67 5.26 -5.61
CA TYR A 74 11.35 4.88 -6.10
C TYR A 74 10.97 3.48 -5.62
N VAL A 75 9.86 3.39 -4.88
CA VAL A 75 9.26 2.13 -4.44
C VAL A 75 7.92 1.97 -5.13
N ARG A 76 7.81 0.99 -6.04
CA ARG A 76 6.54 0.66 -6.68
C ARG A 76 5.75 -0.30 -5.82
N LEU A 77 4.52 0.08 -5.54
CA LEU A 77 3.60 -0.72 -4.75
C LEU A 77 2.44 -1.20 -5.61
N SER A 78 2.03 -2.45 -5.41
CA SER A 78 0.82 -3.01 -5.98
C SER A 78 -0.16 -3.38 -4.88
N VAL A 79 -1.41 -2.97 -5.02
CA VAL A 79 -2.46 -3.27 -4.02
C VAL A 79 -2.80 -4.75 -4.10
N ILE A 80 -2.86 -5.40 -2.95
CA ILE A 80 -3.36 -6.78 -2.85
C ILE A 80 -4.88 -6.75 -2.85
N ARG A 81 -5.46 -7.47 -3.80
CA ARG A 81 -6.91 -7.56 -4.01
C ARG A 81 -7.36 -9.00 -4.09
N GLN A 82 -8.67 -9.20 -4.09
CA GLN A 82 -9.27 -10.49 -4.33
C GLN A 82 -10.10 -10.41 -5.61
N LEU A 83 -9.91 -11.35 -6.54
CA LEU A 83 -10.74 -11.44 -7.74
C LEU A 83 -12.18 -11.76 -7.36
N SER A 84 -13.15 -11.17 -8.06
CA SER A 84 -14.57 -11.51 -7.94
C SER A 84 -14.82 -12.95 -8.40
N GLN A 85 -15.87 -13.55 -7.84
CA GLN A 85 -16.36 -14.84 -8.32
C GLN A 85 -17.26 -14.59 -9.51
N LYS A 86 -17.39 -15.57 -10.41
CA LYS A 86 -18.39 -15.50 -11.49
C LYS A 86 -19.77 -15.26 -10.85
N ASN A 87 -20.47 -14.22 -11.32
CA ASN A 87 -21.80 -13.79 -10.84
C ASN A 87 -21.85 -13.27 -9.39
N LYS A 88 -20.71 -13.04 -8.74
CA LYS A 88 -20.63 -12.42 -7.41
C LYS A 88 -19.57 -11.33 -7.43
N LEU A 89 -19.99 -10.14 -7.84
CA LEU A 89 -19.16 -8.95 -7.85
C LEU A 89 -18.78 -8.59 -6.42
N LEU A 90 -17.48 -8.51 -6.16
CA LEU A 90 -16.98 -7.85 -4.96
C LEU A 90 -17.13 -6.34 -5.15
N GLN A 91 -17.49 -5.64 -4.08
CA GLN A 91 -17.57 -4.19 -4.10
C GLN A 91 -16.17 -3.63 -4.38
N SER A 92 -16.07 -2.80 -5.42
CA SER A 92 -14.82 -2.36 -6.05
C SER A 92 -14.14 -1.21 -5.29
N ASP A 93 -13.83 -1.43 -4.02
CA ASP A 93 -12.97 -0.51 -3.28
C ASP A 93 -11.55 -1.09 -3.20
N PHE A 94 -10.55 -0.29 -3.59
CA PHE A 94 -9.13 -0.63 -3.43
C PHE A 94 -8.73 -0.84 -1.96
N SER A 95 -9.59 -0.47 -1.01
CA SER A 95 -9.42 -0.67 0.42
C SER A 95 -10.22 -1.87 0.93
N THR A 96 -9.73 -2.50 1.99
CA THR A 96 -10.40 -3.62 2.66
C THR A 96 -11.02 -3.20 4.00
N THR A 97 -11.85 -4.07 4.58
CA THR A 97 -12.45 -3.83 5.91
C THR A 97 -11.39 -3.92 7.01
N LYS A 98 -11.68 -3.37 8.19
CA LYS A 98 -10.77 -3.42 9.34
C LYS A 98 -10.50 -4.85 9.79
N GLU A 99 -11.50 -5.71 9.71
CA GLU A 99 -11.47 -7.12 10.08
C GLU A 99 -10.57 -7.88 9.11
N ALA A 100 -10.85 -7.79 7.81
CA ALA A 100 -10.03 -8.43 6.78
C ALA A 100 -8.57 -7.92 6.81
N TYR A 101 -8.36 -6.63 7.10
CA TYR A 101 -7.03 -6.07 7.28
C TYR A 101 -6.26 -6.70 8.45
N LYS A 102 -6.93 -6.94 9.59
CA LYS A 102 -6.32 -7.62 10.75
C LYS A 102 -6.03 -9.08 10.45
N ASP A 103 -6.95 -9.78 9.80
CA ASP A 103 -6.78 -11.19 9.45
C ASP A 103 -5.60 -11.35 8.49
N LEU A 104 -5.53 -10.50 7.46
CA LEU A 104 -4.40 -10.45 6.53
C LEU A 104 -3.07 -10.24 7.25
N LYS A 105 -2.98 -9.33 8.25
CA LYS A 105 -1.72 -9.15 9.02
C LYS A 105 -1.20 -10.44 9.63
N GLN A 106 -2.08 -11.37 10.01
CA GLN A 106 -1.71 -12.62 10.64
C GLN A 106 -1.34 -13.71 9.63
N ILE A 107 -2.05 -13.77 8.49
CA ILE A 107 -1.94 -14.90 7.55
C ILE A 107 -1.21 -14.57 6.25
N ILE A 108 -0.85 -13.30 5.98
CA ILE A 108 -0.38 -12.90 4.64
C ILE A 108 0.88 -13.64 4.18
N LYS A 109 1.73 -14.09 5.11
CA LYS A 109 2.96 -14.83 4.78
C LYS A 109 2.69 -16.28 4.34
N SER A 110 1.57 -16.87 4.77
CA SER A 110 1.15 -18.22 4.38
C SER A 110 0.09 -18.21 3.27
N LEU A 111 -0.49 -17.04 2.99
CA LEU A 111 -1.47 -16.85 1.93
C LEU A 111 -0.81 -16.88 0.56
N THR A 112 -1.31 -17.72 -0.35
CA THR A 112 -0.92 -17.64 -1.76
C THR A 112 -1.52 -16.38 -2.37
N ILE A 113 -0.68 -15.48 -2.87
CA ILE A 113 -1.09 -14.26 -3.56
C ILE A 113 -0.44 -14.29 -4.94
N THR A 114 -1.27 -14.30 -5.98
CA THR A 114 -0.82 -14.54 -7.34
C THR A 114 -0.39 -13.22 -8.01
N PRO A 115 0.83 -13.08 -8.54
CA PRO A 115 1.17 -11.99 -9.43
C PRO A 115 0.40 -12.14 -10.75
N ILE A 116 -0.31 -11.08 -11.16
CA ILE A 116 -1.02 -11.05 -12.43
C ILE A 116 -0.55 -9.85 -13.22
N VAL A 117 -0.11 -10.07 -14.46
CA VAL A 117 0.17 -8.98 -15.41
C VAL A 117 -1.15 -8.27 -15.73
N ARG A 118 -1.19 -6.95 -15.57
CA ARG A 118 -2.43 -6.16 -15.57
C ARG A 118 -3.32 -6.42 -16.78
N GLU A 119 -2.74 -6.55 -17.96
CA GLU A 119 -3.44 -6.77 -19.23
C GLU A 119 -4.27 -8.06 -19.22
N ASP A 120 -3.83 -9.08 -18.47
CA ASP A 120 -4.53 -10.35 -18.37
C ASP A 120 -5.87 -10.23 -17.63
N LEU A 121 -6.04 -9.22 -16.78
CA LEU A 121 -7.29 -8.97 -16.05
C LEU A 121 -8.42 -8.48 -16.96
N TYR A 122 -8.12 -8.15 -18.22
CA TYR A 122 -9.06 -7.60 -19.19
C TYR A 122 -9.33 -8.52 -20.39
N LYS A 123 -8.67 -9.69 -20.48
CA LYS A 123 -8.76 -10.52 -21.69
C LYS A 123 -10.04 -11.31 -21.87
N GLU A 124 -10.74 -11.67 -20.79
CA GLU A 124 -11.94 -12.49 -20.88
C GLU A 124 -12.98 -12.13 -19.81
N GLY A 125 -14.25 -12.02 -20.22
CA GLY A 125 -15.37 -11.77 -19.33
C GLY A 125 -15.31 -10.41 -18.62
N ALA A 126 -15.90 -10.33 -17.43
CA ALA A 126 -15.87 -9.12 -16.63
C ALA A 126 -14.48 -8.92 -16.00
N SER A 127 -13.93 -7.70 -16.11
CA SER A 127 -12.64 -7.37 -15.49
C SER A 127 -12.61 -7.71 -14.01
N TYR A 128 -11.44 -8.12 -13.52
CA TYR A 128 -11.21 -8.46 -12.11
C TYR A 128 -12.10 -9.60 -11.58
N THR A 129 -12.62 -10.45 -12.47
CA THR A 129 -13.40 -11.64 -12.14
C THR A 129 -12.63 -12.88 -12.56
N ILE A 130 -12.66 -13.93 -11.75
CA ILE A 130 -12.04 -15.21 -12.12
C ILE A 130 -12.75 -15.82 -13.34
N ASN A 131 -11.96 -16.25 -14.33
CA ASN A 131 -12.41 -16.83 -15.60
C ASN A 131 -11.46 -17.97 -16.01
N ASP A 132 -11.81 -18.67 -17.10
CA ASP A 132 -11.08 -19.86 -17.53
C ASP A 132 -9.68 -19.49 -18.05
N TYR A 133 -9.52 -18.34 -18.73
CA TYR A 133 -8.20 -17.82 -19.11
C TYR A 133 -7.26 -17.61 -17.90
N LEU A 134 -7.72 -16.92 -16.86
CA LEU A 134 -6.93 -16.64 -15.66
C LEU A 134 -6.61 -17.92 -14.89
N LEU A 135 -7.55 -18.86 -14.79
CA LEU A 135 -7.32 -20.16 -14.14
C LEU A 135 -6.31 -21.01 -14.92
N GLY A 136 -6.36 -20.98 -16.26
CA GLY A 136 -5.41 -21.68 -17.11
C GLY A 136 -4.00 -21.10 -17.04
N LYS A 137 -3.88 -19.76 -17.10
CA LYS A 137 -2.58 -19.08 -17.06
C LYS A 137 -1.98 -18.98 -15.66
N TYR A 138 -2.82 -18.84 -14.63
CA TYR A 138 -2.44 -18.70 -13.23
C TYR A 138 -3.14 -19.73 -12.32
N PRO A 139 -2.74 -21.01 -12.35
CA PRO A 139 -3.42 -22.08 -11.62
C PRO A 139 -3.53 -21.88 -10.10
N SER A 140 -2.61 -21.10 -9.50
CA SER A 140 -2.65 -20.72 -8.09
C SER A 140 -3.95 -20.00 -7.69
N LEU A 141 -4.65 -19.38 -8.64
CA LEU A 141 -5.94 -18.72 -8.42
C LEU A 141 -7.06 -19.69 -8.01
N ALA A 142 -6.92 -20.98 -8.34
CA ALA A 142 -7.85 -22.01 -7.89
C ALA A 142 -7.76 -22.23 -6.36
N LYS A 143 -6.59 -22.02 -5.76
CA LYS A 143 -6.36 -22.14 -4.31
C LYS A 143 -6.67 -20.84 -3.58
N SER A 144 -6.31 -19.71 -4.17
CA SER A 144 -6.48 -18.39 -3.57
C SER A 144 -6.73 -17.34 -4.63
N ARG A 145 -7.85 -16.63 -4.50
CA ARG A 145 -8.22 -15.53 -5.40
C ARG A 145 -7.47 -14.22 -5.10
N TYR A 146 -6.59 -14.22 -4.11
CA TYR A 146 -5.77 -13.04 -3.81
C TYR A 146 -4.72 -12.85 -4.90
N TYR A 147 -4.57 -11.62 -5.35
CA TYR A 147 -3.63 -11.24 -6.38
C TYR A 147 -3.07 -9.84 -6.14
N TYR A 148 -1.99 -9.52 -6.84
CA TYR A 148 -1.52 -8.17 -7.05
C TYR A 148 -1.19 -7.98 -8.53
N GLU A 149 -1.32 -6.76 -9.02
CA GLU A 149 -0.92 -6.40 -10.39
C GLU A 149 0.63 -6.33 -10.42
N ASP A 150 1.27 -7.20 -11.19
CA ASP A 150 2.73 -7.26 -11.33
C ASP A 150 3.18 -6.67 -12.69
N LEU A 151 4.47 -6.32 -12.78
CA LEU A 151 5.09 -5.92 -14.03
C LEU A 151 5.33 -7.15 -14.93
N ALA A 152 5.17 -6.96 -16.24
CA ALA A 152 5.64 -7.97 -17.19
C ALA A 152 7.16 -8.13 -17.08
N GLU A 153 7.69 -9.32 -17.41
CA GLU A 153 9.11 -9.62 -17.20
C GLU A 153 10.04 -8.67 -17.96
N ASN A 154 9.62 -8.23 -19.15
CA ASN A 154 10.34 -7.25 -19.97
C ASN A 154 10.28 -5.82 -19.44
N GLN A 155 9.47 -5.54 -18.41
CA GLN A 155 9.33 -4.23 -17.78
C GLN A 155 10.04 -4.15 -16.43
N LYS A 156 10.52 -5.27 -15.89
CA LYS A 156 11.21 -5.30 -14.59
C LYS A 156 12.62 -4.74 -14.72
N ASN A 157 13.03 -3.97 -13.71
CA ASN A 157 14.39 -3.40 -13.59
C ASN A 157 14.79 -2.47 -14.74
N LEU A 158 13.82 -1.93 -15.48
CA LEU A 158 14.11 -0.92 -16.49
C LEU A 158 14.50 0.40 -15.81
N PRO A 159 15.38 1.20 -16.44
CA PRO A 159 15.62 2.56 -16.00
C PRO A 159 14.32 3.37 -16.07
N VAL A 160 14.24 4.45 -15.28
CA VAL A 160 13.10 5.37 -15.34
C VAL A 160 12.94 5.89 -16.78
N PRO A 161 11.76 5.75 -17.41
CA PRO A 161 11.55 6.17 -18.77
C PRO A 161 11.84 7.65 -19.00
N THR A 162 12.41 7.97 -20.16
CA THR A 162 12.66 9.35 -20.61
C THR A 162 11.51 9.91 -21.42
N ASP A 163 10.73 9.06 -22.08
CA ASP A 163 9.54 9.45 -22.84
C ASP A 163 8.44 9.99 -21.91
N GLY A 164 7.75 11.05 -22.33
CA GLY A 164 6.77 11.74 -21.49
C GLY A 164 5.56 10.89 -21.10
N TYR A 165 5.07 10.05 -22.02
CA TYR A 165 3.91 9.19 -21.80
C TYR A 165 4.27 8.00 -20.90
N GLU A 166 5.35 7.30 -21.24
CA GLU A 166 5.84 6.17 -20.45
C GLU A 166 6.24 6.61 -19.03
N LYS A 167 6.81 7.81 -18.89
CA LYS A 167 7.14 8.38 -17.59
C LYS A 167 5.87 8.65 -16.78
N GLN A 168 4.81 9.18 -17.40
CA GLN A 168 3.54 9.39 -16.70
C GLN A 168 2.95 8.10 -16.15
N GLU A 169 2.98 7.03 -16.95
CA GLU A 169 2.56 5.70 -16.52
C GLU A 169 3.46 5.13 -15.41
N TYR A 170 4.78 5.28 -15.56
CA TYR A 170 5.77 4.83 -14.58
C TYR A 170 5.50 5.43 -13.19
N PHE A 171 5.13 6.71 -13.10
CA PHE A 171 4.84 7.38 -11.82
C PHE A 171 3.45 7.08 -11.23
N SER A 172 2.63 6.26 -11.89
CA SER A 172 1.41 5.73 -11.26
C SER A 172 1.78 4.67 -10.20
N MET A 173 1.66 5.02 -8.92
CA MET A 173 1.95 4.16 -7.74
C MET A 173 3.44 4.02 -7.34
N LEU A 174 4.26 5.04 -7.58
CA LEU A 174 5.58 5.16 -6.96
C LEU A 174 5.53 5.95 -5.65
N TYR A 175 6.27 5.48 -4.66
CA TYR A 175 6.39 6.08 -3.35
C TYR A 175 7.86 6.31 -3.00
N SER A 176 8.13 7.29 -2.13
CA SER A 176 9.50 7.54 -1.66
C SER A 176 9.96 6.47 -0.66
N LYS A 177 11.09 5.86 -0.97
CA LYS A 177 11.80 4.92 -0.08
C LYS A 177 12.23 5.62 1.20
N GLU A 178 12.76 6.85 1.07
CA GLU A 178 13.20 7.66 2.19
C GLU A 178 12.06 7.91 3.18
N GLU A 179 10.89 8.33 2.70
CA GLU A 179 9.71 8.61 3.54
C GLU A 179 9.17 7.34 4.23
N ILE A 180 9.18 6.20 3.52
CA ILE A 180 8.82 4.90 4.10
C ILE A 180 9.74 4.56 5.28
N ILE A 181 11.06 4.69 5.08
CA ILE A 181 12.05 4.28 6.08
C ILE A 181 12.11 5.27 7.25
N LYS A 182 12.11 6.58 6.97
CA LYS A 182 12.33 7.61 7.99
C LYS A 182 11.06 7.99 8.75
N ASN A 183 9.94 8.11 8.05
CA ASN A 183 8.72 8.74 8.56
C ASN A 183 7.54 7.77 8.69
N ALA A 184 7.69 6.52 8.23
CA ALA A 184 6.60 5.55 8.19
C ALA A 184 5.43 6.03 7.32
N GLU A 185 5.73 6.73 6.23
CA GLU A 185 4.71 7.31 5.36
C GLU A 185 4.87 6.83 3.92
N LEU A 186 3.73 6.55 3.29
CA LEU A 186 3.60 6.36 1.85
C LEU A 186 3.37 7.71 1.21
N VAL A 187 4.46 8.43 0.91
CA VAL A 187 4.42 9.69 0.17
C VAL A 187 4.60 9.39 -1.33
N PRO A 188 3.57 9.65 -2.17
CA PRO A 188 3.66 9.35 -3.59
C PRO A 188 4.55 10.34 -4.32
N TRP A 189 5.27 9.83 -5.32
CA TRP A 189 5.85 10.64 -6.38
C TRP A 189 4.78 10.96 -7.41
N ILE A 190 4.66 12.23 -7.79
CA ILE A 190 3.70 12.69 -8.80
C ILE A 190 4.41 13.50 -9.89
N LEU A 191 3.82 13.52 -11.08
CA LEU A 191 4.20 14.45 -12.15
C LEU A 191 3.11 15.52 -12.25
N LYS A 192 3.43 16.75 -11.86
CA LYS A 192 2.50 17.87 -11.89
C LYS A 192 2.83 18.82 -13.04
N ASN A 193 2.36 18.49 -14.24
CA ASN A 193 2.58 19.28 -15.47
C ASN A 193 4.05 19.68 -15.71
N SER A 194 4.99 18.90 -15.16
CA SER A 194 6.43 19.16 -15.15
C SER A 194 7.13 17.86 -15.54
N PRO A 195 8.26 17.93 -16.27
CA PRO A 195 9.06 16.75 -16.57
C PRO A 195 9.72 16.14 -15.33
N ASN A 196 9.80 16.89 -14.22
CA ASN A 196 10.44 16.44 -12.99
C ASN A 196 9.39 15.93 -11.99
N PRO A 197 9.57 14.72 -11.44
CA PRO A 197 8.69 14.20 -10.41
C PRO A 197 8.90 14.98 -9.10
N GLU A 198 7.82 15.19 -8.37
CA GLU A 198 7.82 15.81 -7.04
C GLU A 198 7.11 14.91 -6.03
N LEU A 199 7.49 15.03 -4.76
CA LEU A 199 6.77 14.36 -3.67
C LEU A 199 5.46 15.11 -3.40
N ALA A 200 4.39 14.35 -3.12
CA ALA A 200 3.11 14.90 -2.69
C ALA A 200 2.77 14.50 -1.25
N PRO A 201 3.36 15.12 -0.21
CA PRO A 201 3.05 14.84 1.19
C PRO A 201 1.58 15.01 1.54
N GLY A 202 0.86 15.91 0.85
CA GLY A 202 -0.58 16.09 1.03
C GLY A 202 -1.42 14.85 0.67
N LEU A 203 -0.84 13.87 -0.02
CA LEU A 203 -1.45 12.58 -0.35
C LEU A 203 -0.88 11.42 0.48
N SER A 204 -0.10 11.71 1.53
CA SER A 204 0.58 10.68 2.30
C SER A 204 -0.40 9.74 3.02
N LYS A 205 0.03 8.50 3.21
CA LYS A 205 -0.68 7.50 4.01
C LYS A 205 0.23 6.95 5.09
N ASN A 206 -0.29 6.78 6.29
CA ASN A 206 0.49 6.22 7.39
C ASN A 206 0.70 4.72 7.17
N ILE A 207 1.93 4.27 7.40
CA ILE A 207 2.29 2.86 7.42
C ILE A 207 2.08 2.35 8.84
N ASP A 208 1.31 1.28 8.95
CA ASP A 208 1.12 0.59 10.23
C ASP A 208 2.21 -0.45 10.47
N LEU A 209 2.62 -1.14 9.41
CA LEU A 209 3.49 -2.31 9.49
C LEU A 209 4.08 -2.64 8.11
N ILE A 210 5.33 -3.08 8.10
CA ILE A 210 5.94 -3.79 6.96
C ILE A 210 6.23 -5.22 7.38
N LEU A 211 5.95 -6.20 6.54
CA LEU A 211 6.21 -7.62 6.79
C LEU A 211 6.98 -8.23 5.62
N ASN A 212 8.06 -8.95 5.93
CA ASN A 212 8.83 -9.75 4.99
C ASN A 212 8.44 -11.21 4.99
#